data_AF-A0A0C2JC35-F1
#
_entry.id   AF-A0A0C2JC35-F1
#
_cell.length_a   1.000
_cell.length_b   1.000
_cell.length_c   1.000
_cell.angle_alpha   90.00
_cell.angle_beta   90.00
_cell.angle_gamma   90.00
#
_symmetry.space_group_name_H-M   'P 1'
#
loop_
_entity.id
_entity.type
_entity.pdbx_description
1 polymer ?
#
loop_
_entity_poly.entity_id
_entity_poly.type
_entity_poly.pdbx_seq_one_letter_code
_entity_poly.pdbx_strand_id
1 'polypeptide(L)'
;MAVGEHAARVMQREADRRGIALEAGSAPPEDMPAELAPWACTVAGKGWCVFAAFDSDSEITTPAEREFVPLAQVLANSWHVMEGTGSVRVCTVPG
;
A
#
# COMPACT_ATOMS: atom_id res chain seq x y z
N MET A 1 11.99 15.34 4.18
CA MET A 1 11.08 14.70 3.22
C MET A 1 9.87 14.25 3.99
N ALA A 2 8.67 14.65 3.59
CA ALA A 2 7.46 14.21 4.28
C ALA A 2 7.24 12.71 4.01
N VAL A 3 6.62 11.98 4.93
CA VAL A 3 6.37 10.52 4.80
C VAL A 3 5.63 10.19 3.51
N GLY A 4 4.65 11.02 3.11
CA GLY A 4 3.92 10.86 1.85
C GLY A 4 4.79 11.02 0.58
N GLU A 5 5.76 11.94 0.58
CA GLU A 5 6.67 12.11 -0.56
C GLU A 5 7.60 10.91 -0.73
N HIS A 6 8.06 10.33 0.39
CA HIS A 6 8.90 9.14 0.39
C HIS A 6 8.10 7.93 -0.14
N ALA A 7 6.91 7.71 0.41
CA ALA A 7 6.05 6.59 0.02
C ALA A 7 5.64 6.67 -1.46
N ALA A 8 5.25 7.84 -1.95
CA ALA A 8 4.93 8.05 -3.37
C ALA A 8 6.12 7.69 -4.29
N ARG A 9 7.35 8.08 -3.93
CA ARG A 9 8.56 7.74 -4.71
C ARG A 9 8.85 6.24 -4.70
N VAL A 10 8.68 5.58 -3.56
CA VAL A 10 8.87 4.13 -3.44
C VAL A 10 7.84 3.39 -4.30
N MET A 11 6.56 3.75 -4.18
CA MET A 11 5.48 3.16 -4.97
C MET A 11 5.69 3.37 -6.46
N GLN A 12 6.03 4.58 -6.90
CA GLN A 12 6.28 4.84 -8.33
C GLN A 12 7.44 3.98 -8.85
N ARG A 13 8.57 3.92 -8.13
CA ARG A 13 9.72 3.10 -8.54
C ARG A 13 9.37 1.62 -8.64
N GLU A 14 8.62 1.09 -7.68
CA GLU A 14 8.21 -0.31 -7.69
C GLU A 14 7.16 -0.60 -8.77
N ALA A 15 6.26 0.34 -9.05
CA ALA A 15 5.33 0.23 -10.16
C ALA A 15 6.05 0.21 -11.50
N ASP A 16 6.98 1.15 -11.74
CA ASP A 16 7.80 1.20 -12.95
C ASP A 16 8.61 -0.09 -13.14
N ARG A 17 9.26 -0.57 -12.07
CA ARG A 17 10.03 -1.82 -12.09
C ARG A 17 9.20 -3.04 -12.52
N ARG A 18 7.91 -3.04 -12.21
CA ARG A 18 6.97 -4.15 -12.46
C ARG A 18 6.09 -3.91 -13.68
N GLY A 19 6.25 -2.79 -14.39
CA GLY A 19 5.39 -2.43 -15.53
C GLY A 19 3.93 -2.15 -15.14
N ILE A 20 3.69 -1.70 -13.90
CA ILE A 20 2.36 -1.35 -13.39
C ILE A 20 2.13 0.15 -13.62
N ALA A 21 1.04 0.51 -14.28
CA ALA A 21 0.66 1.90 -14.46
C ALA A 21 -0.10 2.42 -13.23
N LEU A 22 0.41 3.48 -12.61
CA LEU A 22 -0.31 4.23 -11.58
C LEU A 22 -1.10 5.36 -12.23
N GLU A 23 -2.32 5.59 -11.75
CA GLU A 23 -3.19 6.66 -12.22
C GLU A 23 -3.04 7.89 -11.32
N ALA A 24 -2.93 9.07 -11.94
CA ALA A 24 -2.81 10.34 -11.23
C ALA A 24 -4.19 10.96 -10.94
N GLY A 25 -4.26 11.77 -9.87
CA GLY A 25 -5.33 12.77 -9.73
C GLY A 25 -6.67 12.28 -9.21
N SER A 26 -6.71 11.11 -8.55
CA SER A 26 -7.91 10.70 -7.82
C SER A 26 -7.81 11.11 -6.35
N ALA A 27 -8.87 11.70 -5.81
CA ALA A 27 -9.00 11.88 -4.37
C ALA A 27 -9.20 10.51 -3.69
N PRO A 28 -8.57 10.26 -2.53
CA PRO A 28 -8.78 9.02 -1.81
C PRO A 28 -10.26 8.82 -1.43
N PRO A 29 -10.74 7.56 -1.34
CA PRO A 29 -12.09 7.26 -0.87
C PRO A 29 -12.33 7.82 0.54
N GLU A 30 -13.55 8.28 0.82
CA GLU A 30 -13.91 8.91 2.11
C GLU A 30 -13.79 7.93 3.29
N ASP A 31 -14.00 6.64 3.03
CA ASP A 31 -13.87 5.56 4.01
C ASP A 31 -12.43 5.08 4.22
N MET A 32 -11.46 5.63 3.48
CA MET A 32 -10.07 5.24 3.60
C MET A 32 -9.45 5.83 4.88
N PRO A 33 -8.93 4.99 5.79
CA PRO A 33 -8.21 5.44 6.98
C PRO A 33 -7.01 6.34 6.61
N ALA A 34 -6.88 7.47 7.31
CA ALA A 34 -5.84 8.48 7.03
C ALA A 34 -4.42 7.90 7.11
N GLU A 35 -4.20 6.89 7.94
CA GLU A 35 -2.92 6.20 8.13
C GLU A 35 -2.48 5.42 6.87
N LEU A 36 -3.42 4.98 6.04
CA LEU A 36 -3.14 4.28 4.78
C LEU A 36 -2.82 5.24 3.64
N ALA A 37 -3.26 6.49 3.72
CA ALA A 37 -3.15 7.47 2.64
C ALA A 37 -1.73 7.64 2.07
N PRO A 38 -0.64 7.67 2.88
CA PRO A 38 0.71 7.76 2.34
C PRO A 38 1.09 6.59 1.44
N TRP A 39 0.50 5.41 1.65
CA TRP A 39 0.81 4.16 0.96
C TRP A 39 -0.30 3.73 0.00
N ALA A 40 -1.26 4.61 -0.27
CA ALA A 40 -2.35 4.35 -1.19
C ALA A 40 -2.10 5.04 -2.54
N CYS A 41 -2.50 4.36 -3.62
CA CYS A 41 -2.50 4.92 -4.96
C CYS A 41 -3.56 4.24 -5.82
N THR A 42 -3.93 4.86 -6.94
CA THR A 42 -4.79 4.23 -7.94
C THR A 42 -3.92 3.46 -8.93
N VAL A 43 -4.23 2.20 -9.18
CA VAL A 43 -3.57 1.33 -10.14
C VAL A 43 -4.49 1.08 -11.33
N ALA A 44 -3.98 1.28 -12.54
CA ALA A 44 -4.75 1.11 -13.77
C ALA A 44 -5.35 -0.31 -13.86
N GLY A 45 -6.66 -0.37 -14.06
CA GLY A 45 -7.40 -1.64 -14.14
C GLY A 45 -7.65 -2.34 -12.80
N LYS A 46 -7.15 -1.82 -11.66
CA LYS A 46 -7.44 -2.33 -10.30
C LYS A 46 -8.17 -1.32 -9.41
N GLY A 47 -8.06 -0.03 -9.69
CA GLY A 47 -8.60 1.03 -8.86
C GLY A 47 -7.71 1.33 -7.66
N TRP A 48 -8.31 1.75 -6.54
CA TRP A 48 -7.56 2.08 -5.32
C TRP A 48 -6.88 0.86 -4.73
N CYS A 49 -5.57 0.98 -4.53
CA CYS A 49 -4.71 -0.01 -3.92
C CYS A 49 -3.89 0.60 -2.79
N VAL A 50 -3.45 -0.24 -1.86
CA VAL A 50 -2.47 0.07 -0.82
C VAL A 50 -1.23 -0.76 -1.08
N PHE A 51 -0.06 -0.14 -1.00
CA PHE A 51 1.23 -0.81 -1.15
C PHE A 51 1.62 -1.49 0.17
N ALA A 52 1.26 -2.76 0.29
CA ALA A 52 1.26 -3.51 1.53
C ALA A 52 1.90 -4.90 1.37
N ALA A 53 2.36 -5.48 2.47
CA ALA A 53 2.80 -6.87 2.51
C ALA A 53 1.76 -7.76 3.20
N PHE A 54 1.59 -8.98 2.70
CA PHE A 54 0.77 -10.00 3.35
C PHE A 54 1.62 -10.81 4.32
N ASP A 55 1.11 -11.04 5.53
CA ASP A 55 1.57 -12.09 6.45
C ASP A 55 3.10 -12.26 6.53
N SER A 56 3.85 -11.15 6.54
CA SER A 56 5.31 -11.17 6.62
C SER A 56 5.72 -11.37 8.09
N ASP A 57 6.43 -12.45 8.39
CA ASP A 57 6.97 -12.68 9.75
C ASP A 57 8.18 -11.77 10.07
N SER A 58 8.71 -11.07 9.06
CA SER A 58 9.91 -10.23 9.20
C SER A 58 9.59 -8.90 9.91
N GLU A 59 10.44 -8.46 10.83
CA GLU A 59 10.30 -7.14 11.47
C GLU A 59 10.48 -5.98 10.48
N ILE A 60 11.22 -6.23 9.38
CA ILE A 60 11.45 -5.29 8.29
C ILE A 60 10.92 -5.91 7.01
N THR A 61 10.06 -5.17 6.30
CA THR A 61 9.59 -5.57 4.98
C THR A 61 10.10 -4.62 3.91
N THR A 62 10.86 -5.15 2.96
CA THR A 62 11.41 -4.42 1.83
C THR A 62 10.32 -4.05 0.81
N PRO A 63 10.51 -3.02 -0.03
CA PRO A 63 9.55 -2.69 -1.08
C PRO A 63 9.27 -3.84 -2.06
N ALA A 64 10.26 -4.69 -2.32
CA ALA A 64 10.12 -5.83 -3.24
C ALA A 64 9.17 -6.92 -2.72
N GLU A 65 8.99 -7.02 -1.39
CA GLU A 65 8.10 -7.98 -0.73
C GLU A 65 6.66 -7.46 -0.61
N ARG A 66 6.41 -6.20 -1.00
CA ARG A 66 5.09 -5.57 -0.95
C ARG A 66 4.40 -5.70 -2.30
N GLU A 67 3.08 -5.67 -2.27
CA GLU A 67 2.18 -5.70 -3.41
C GLU A 67 1.23 -4.50 -3.40
N PHE A 68 0.68 -4.18 -4.58
CA PHE A 68 -0.45 -3.25 -4.69
C PHE A 68 -1.74 -4.01 -4.43
N VAL A 69 -2.16 -4.04 -3.16
CA VAL A 69 -3.34 -4.75 -2.69
C VAL A 69 -4.57 -3.87 -2.85
N PRO A 70 -5.67 -4.33 -3.47
CA PRO A 70 -6.90 -3.53 -3.57
C PRO A 70 -7.36 -3.03 -2.19
N LEU A 71 -7.74 -1.75 -2.09
CA LEU A 71 -8.13 -1.12 -0.83
C LEU A 71 -9.28 -1.88 -0.16
N ALA A 72 -10.29 -2.29 -0.93
CA ALA A 72 -11.40 -3.09 -0.40
C ALA A 72 -10.94 -4.39 0.27
N GLN A 73 -9.89 -5.04 -0.25
CA GLN A 73 -9.31 -6.23 0.35
C GLN A 73 -8.54 -5.90 1.63
N VAL A 74 -7.82 -4.78 1.66
CA VAL A 74 -7.14 -4.30 2.89
C VAL A 74 -8.15 -4.02 3.99
N LEU A 75 -9.23 -3.31 3.68
CA LEU A 75 -10.28 -2.95 4.64
C LEU A 75 -11.10 -4.15 5.11
N ALA A 76 -11.19 -5.21 4.30
CA ALA A 76 -11.86 -6.46 4.68
C ALA A 76 -11.03 -7.35 5.63
N ASN A 77 -9.75 -7.04 5.83
CA ASN A 77 -8.83 -7.81 6.67
C ASN A 77 -8.34 -6.97 7.85
N SER A 78 -7.65 -7.62 8.79
CA SER A 78 -6.88 -6.88 9.79
C SER A 78 -5.62 -6.31 9.15
N TRP A 79 -5.28 -5.07 9.46
CA TRP A 79 -4.07 -4.43 8.96
C TRP A 79 -3.45 -3.53 10.02
N HIS A 80 -2.17 -3.23 9.85
CA HIS A 80 -1.43 -2.32 10.71
C HIS A 80 -0.33 -1.61 9.94
N VAL A 81 -0.01 -0.37 10.36
CA VAL A 81 1.15 0.37 9.88
C VAL A 81 2.32 0.07 10.80
N MET A 82 3.38 -0.50 10.25
CA MET A 82 4.61 -0.82 10.98
C MET A 82 5.39 0.46 11.27
N GLU A 83 5.65 0.72 12.55
CA GLU A 83 6.49 1.83 12.98
C GLU A 83 7.92 1.72 12.41
N GLY A 84 8.56 2.86 12.16
CA GLY A 84 9.93 2.94 11.63
C GLY A 84 10.10 2.66 10.13
N THR A 85 9.27 1.78 9.53
CA THR A 85 9.31 1.48 8.09
C THR A 85 8.17 2.11 7.30
N GLY A 86 7.08 2.47 7.99
CA GLY A 86 5.82 2.91 7.40
C GLY A 86 5.10 1.80 6.62
N SER A 87 5.57 0.55 6.64
CA SER A 87 4.96 -0.52 5.85
C SER A 87 3.54 -0.81 6.31
N VAL A 88 2.59 -0.94 5.37
CA VAL A 88 1.28 -1.52 5.68
C VAL A 88 1.42 -3.04 5.64
N ARG A 89 0.97 -3.73 6.68
CA ARG A 89 0.84 -5.18 6.69
C ARG A 89 -0.63 -5.56 6.74
N VAL A 90 -1.01 -6.51 5.90
CA VAL A 90 -2.35 -7.11 5.89
C VAL A 90 -2.23 -8.50 6.47
N CYS A 91 -2.97 -8.76 7.53
CA CYS A 91 -3.06 -10.06 8.19
C CYS A 91 -4.32 -10.76 7.68
N THR A 92 -4.15 -11.89 6.99
CA THR A 92 -5.30 -12.67 6.55
C THR A 92 -5.83 -13.48 7.75
N VAL A 93 -7.12 -13.35 8.05
CA VAL A 93 -7.74 -14.24 9.05
C VAL A 93 -7.98 -15.58 8.36
N PRO A 94 -7.51 -16.72 8.91
CA PRO A 94 -7.90 -18.02 8.39
C PRO A 94 -9.42 -18.16 8.53
N GLY A 95 -10.10 -18.38 7.40
CA GLY A 95 -11.54 -18.63 7.34
C GLY A 95 -11.94 -19.99 7.91
#